data_AF-A0A6V7V0G1-F1
#
_entry.id   AF-A0A6V7V0G1-F1
#
_cell.length_a   1.000
_cell.length_b   1.000
_cell.length_c   1.000
_cell.angle_alpha   90.00
_cell.angle_beta   90.00
_cell.angle_gamma   90.00
#
_symmetry.space_group_name_H-M   'P 1'
#
loop_
_entity.id
_entity.type
_entity.pdbx_description
1 polymer ?
#
loop_
_entity_poly.entity_id
_entity_poly.type
_entity_poly.pdbx_seq_one_letter_code
_entity_poly.pdbx_strand_id
1 'polypeptide(L)'
;MLVQSLNYLLFILIFETCSTINVEIIQKRFQRTLGCSEQDHRSCDDVCKGDSYWYGFCSAWDGRDLKCSCSGYRYPLEGNVCGPSRQQKCVEECRGKGQESGGYCVVSPSSENRRGVPKCSCFGKPR
;
A
#
# COMPACT_ATOMS: atom_id res chain seq x y z
N MET A 1 27.77 4.61 -53.52
CA MET A 1 26.72 5.48 -52.94
C MET A 1 25.63 4.74 -52.15
N LEU A 2 25.50 3.40 -52.20
CA LEU A 2 24.49 2.67 -51.40
C LEU A 2 24.90 2.40 -49.94
N VAL A 3 26.20 2.21 -49.68
CA VAL A 3 26.73 1.83 -48.35
C VAL A 3 26.69 2.99 -47.34
N GLN A 4 26.85 4.23 -47.81
CA GLN A 4 26.75 5.44 -46.98
C GLN A 4 25.30 5.69 -46.52
N SER A 5 24.33 5.47 -47.41
CA SER A 5 22.91 5.64 -47.11
C SER A 5 22.40 4.63 -46.09
N LEU A 6 22.88 3.38 -46.16
CA LEU A 6 22.56 2.32 -45.19
C LEU A 6 23.15 2.60 -43.80
N ASN A 7 24.37 3.12 -43.73
CA ASN A 7 24.98 3.52 -42.46
C ASN A 7 24.24 4.71 -41.82
N TYR A 8 23.83 5.69 -42.61
CA TYR A 8 23.10 6.85 -42.11
C TYR A 8 21.73 6.48 -41.53
N LEU A 9 21.00 5.58 -42.19
CA LEU A 9 19.75 5.00 -41.68
C LEU A 9 19.95 4.22 -40.37
N LEU A 10 21.04 3.45 -40.27
CA LEU A 10 21.37 2.71 -39.04
C LEU A 10 21.65 3.67 -37.86
N PHE A 11 22.38 4.77 -38.10
CA PHE A 11 22.64 5.78 -37.08
C PHE A 11 21.36 6.49 -36.61
N ILE A 12 20.44 6.81 -37.53
CA ILE A 12 19.14 7.42 -37.16
C ILE A 12 18.32 6.44 -36.31
N LEU A 13 18.25 5.15 -36.69
CA LEU A 13 17.52 4.15 -35.92
C LEU A 13 18.12 3.92 -34.53
N ILE A 14 19.46 3.92 -34.41
CA ILE A 14 20.15 3.83 -33.11
C ILE A 14 19.87 5.08 -32.28
N PHE A 15 19.88 6.28 -32.87
CA PHE A 15 19.62 7.53 -32.16
C PHE A 15 18.17 7.63 -31.66
N GLU A 16 17.20 7.24 -32.49
CA GLU A 16 15.77 7.19 -32.15
C GLU A 16 15.48 6.20 -31.02
N THR A 17 16.05 4.98 -31.10
CA THR A 17 15.88 3.95 -30.05
C THR A 17 16.61 4.31 -28.76
N CYS A 18 17.81 4.89 -28.83
CA CYS A 18 18.57 5.30 -27.64
C CYS A 18 17.91 6.50 -26.92
N SER A 19 17.25 7.38 -27.67
CA SER A 19 16.51 8.52 -27.12
C SER A 19 15.19 8.09 -26.47
N THR A 20 14.46 7.14 -27.06
CA THR A 20 13.20 6.63 -26.51
C THR A 20 13.40 5.77 -25.25
N ILE A 21 14.44 4.94 -25.19
CA ILE A 21 14.74 4.10 -24.01
C ILE A 21 15.13 4.96 -22.79
N ASN A 22 15.85 6.07 -23.00
CA ASN A 22 16.22 6.96 -21.89
C ASN A 22 15.02 7.70 -21.29
N VAL A 23 14.05 8.13 -22.10
CA VAL A 23 12.90 8.91 -21.61
C VAL A 23 11.95 8.06 -20.76
N GLU A 24 11.66 6.81 -21.14
CA GLU A 24 10.81 5.92 -20.31
C GLU A 24 11.48 5.53 -18.99
N ILE A 25 12.79 5.27 -18.98
CA ILE A 25 13.54 4.93 -17.77
C ILE A 25 13.63 6.14 -16.84
N ILE A 26 13.84 7.34 -17.41
CA ILE A 26 13.86 8.59 -16.64
C ILE A 26 12.46 8.90 -16.12
N GLN A 27 11.37 8.70 -16.87
CA GLN A 27 10.01 8.92 -16.34
C GLN A 27 9.65 7.89 -15.25
N LYS A 28 10.00 6.60 -15.39
CA LYS A 28 9.81 5.59 -14.33
C LYS A 28 10.70 5.81 -13.11
N ARG A 29 11.90 6.38 -13.27
CA ARG A 29 12.78 6.75 -12.15
C ARG A 29 12.41 8.09 -11.53
N PHE A 30 11.87 9.02 -12.30
CA PHE A 30 11.50 10.36 -11.85
C PHE A 30 10.08 10.41 -11.30
N GLN A 31 9.19 9.47 -11.63
CA GLN A 31 7.98 9.19 -10.82
C GLN A 31 8.31 8.61 -9.43
N ARG A 32 9.58 8.29 -9.14
CA ARG A 32 10.07 8.07 -7.76
C ARG A 32 10.55 9.36 -7.09
N THR A 33 10.14 10.53 -7.59
CA THR A 33 10.30 11.77 -6.82
C THR A 33 9.30 11.75 -5.68
N LEU A 34 9.80 11.51 -4.46
CA LEU A 34 9.23 11.92 -3.17
C LEU A 34 7.69 11.88 -3.11
N GLY A 35 7.17 10.72 -2.75
CA GLY A 35 5.73 10.53 -2.64
C GLY A 35 5.39 9.08 -2.37
N CYS A 36 4.24 8.89 -1.75
CA CYS A 36 3.71 7.57 -1.42
C CYS A 36 3.03 6.95 -2.63
N SER A 37 3.35 5.70 -2.96
CA SER A 37 2.58 4.92 -3.92
C SER A 37 1.30 4.35 -3.29
N GLU A 38 0.35 3.91 -4.11
CA GLU A 38 -0.85 3.22 -3.62
C GLU A 38 -0.49 1.96 -2.81
N GLN A 39 0.61 1.29 -3.17
CA GLN A 39 1.10 0.14 -2.41
C GLN A 39 1.62 0.55 -1.03
N ASP A 40 2.35 1.67 -0.95
CA ASP A 40 2.84 2.22 0.33
C ASP A 40 1.68 2.62 1.24
N HIS A 41 0.62 3.20 0.68
CA HIS A 41 -0.62 3.48 1.41
C HIS A 41 -1.27 2.20 1.95
N ARG A 42 -1.38 1.14 1.14
CA ARG A 42 -1.90 -0.17 1.59
C ARG A 42 -1.04 -0.79 2.69
N SER A 43 0.28 -0.74 2.56
CA SER A 43 1.20 -1.24 3.58
C SER A 43 1.08 -0.47 4.88
N CYS A 44 1.02 0.86 4.83
CA CYS A 44 0.78 1.67 6.03
C CYS A 44 -0.59 1.41 6.64
N ASP A 45 -1.61 1.20 5.82
CA ASP A 45 -2.94 0.85 6.29
C ASP A 45 -2.92 -0.46 7.09
N ASP A 46 -2.29 -1.50 6.54
CA ASP A 46 -2.12 -2.78 7.22
C ASP A 46 -1.33 -2.65 8.54
N VAL A 47 -0.21 -1.92 8.54
CA VAL A 47 0.60 -1.69 9.75
C VAL A 47 -0.21 -0.99 10.83
N CYS A 48 -0.85 0.13 10.49
CA CYS A 48 -1.67 0.89 11.43
C CYS A 48 -2.81 0.04 11.98
N LYS A 49 -3.45 -0.79 11.14
CA LYS A 49 -4.49 -1.73 11.56
C LYS A 49 -3.97 -2.86 12.46
N GLY A 50 -2.72 -3.30 12.26
CA GLY A 50 -2.01 -4.21 13.16
C GLY A 50 -1.91 -3.66 14.57
N ASP A 51 -1.62 -2.35 14.68
CA ASP A 51 -1.55 -1.61 15.94
C ASP A 51 -2.93 -1.09 16.42
N SER A 52 -4.02 -1.67 15.90
CA SER A 52 -5.41 -1.34 16.25
C SER A 52 -5.85 0.10 15.92
N TYR A 53 -5.16 0.77 15.00
CA TYR A 53 -5.69 1.96 14.33
C TYR A 53 -6.65 1.57 13.21
N TRP A 54 -7.49 2.51 12.80
CA TRP A 54 -8.57 2.22 11.87
C TRP A 54 -8.15 2.29 10.40
N TYR A 55 -7.31 3.28 10.09
CA TYR A 55 -6.65 3.35 8.80
C TYR A 55 -5.27 3.99 8.95
N GLY A 56 -4.40 3.61 8.04
CA GLY A 56 -3.09 4.19 7.86
C GLY A 56 -2.97 4.78 6.47
N PHE A 57 -2.18 5.82 6.34
CA PHE A 57 -1.73 6.28 5.03
C PHE A 57 -0.25 6.60 5.10
N CYS A 58 0.45 6.36 4.00
CA CYS A 58 1.81 6.82 3.87
C CYS A 58 1.80 8.36 3.84
N SER A 59 2.57 8.97 4.74
CA SER A 59 2.74 10.43 4.82
C SER A 59 4.03 10.90 4.16
N ALA A 60 5.04 10.03 4.08
CA ALA A 60 6.23 10.25 3.27
C ALA A 60 6.90 8.91 2.90
N TRP A 61 7.51 8.89 1.72
CA TRP A 61 8.40 7.84 1.26
C TRP A 61 9.58 8.51 0.56
N ASP A 62 10.79 8.32 1.10
CA ASP A 62 12.03 8.91 0.57
C ASP A 62 12.90 7.88 -0.21
N GLY A 63 12.36 6.69 -0.44
CA GLY A 63 13.05 5.58 -1.10
C GLY A 63 13.84 4.66 -0.16
N ARG A 64 13.93 4.99 1.14
CA ARG A 64 14.51 4.13 2.18
C ARG A 64 13.51 3.86 3.30
N ASP A 65 12.88 4.92 3.80
CA ASP A 65 12.02 4.86 4.98
C ASP A 65 10.56 5.18 4.61
N LEU A 66 9.67 4.29 5.03
CA LEU A 66 8.22 4.47 4.91
C LEU A 66 7.67 5.11 6.18
N LYS A 67 7.17 6.34 6.08
CA LYS A 67 6.47 7.00 7.18
C LYS A 67 4.98 6.80 7.04
N CYS A 68 4.40 6.14 8.04
CA CYS A 68 2.97 5.91 8.14
C CYS A 68 2.34 6.90 9.13
N SER A 69 1.18 7.43 8.76
CA SER A 69 0.30 8.18 9.65
C SER A 69 -0.92 7.33 9.95
N CYS A 70 -1.04 6.94 11.22
CA CYS A 70 -2.14 6.13 11.71
C CYS A 70 -3.21 7.03 12.33
N SER A 71 -4.44 6.88 11.87
CA SER A 71 -5.57 7.67 12.34
C SER A 71 -6.57 6.78 13.07
N GLY A 72 -6.96 7.20 14.29
CA GLY A 72 -8.18 6.72 14.93
C GLY A 72 -9.39 7.34 14.23
N TYR A 73 -10.53 6.64 14.16
CA TYR A 73 -11.71 7.26 13.56
C TYR A 73 -12.30 8.35 14.46
N ARG A 74 -12.75 9.42 13.80
CA ARG A 74 -13.61 10.47 14.32
C ARG A 74 -14.77 9.92 15.15
N TYR A 75 -15.18 10.67 16.16
CA TYR A 75 -16.47 10.53 16.84
C TYR A 75 -17.62 10.26 15.83
N PRO A 76 -18.53 9.29 16.03
CA PRO A 76 -18.94 8.68 17.31
C PRO A 76 -18.46 7.23 17.53
N LEU A 77 -17.54 6.70 16.72
CA LEU A 77 -17.08 5.32 16.87
C LEU A 77 -16.22 5.20 18.14
N GLU A 78 -16.60 4.28 19.04
CA GLU A 78 -15.91 4.08 20.30
C GLU A 78 -14.61 3.31 20.04
N GLY A 79 -13.47 3.99 20.16
CA GLY A 79 -12.14 3.43 19.86
C GLY A 79 -11.76 2.19 20.68
N ASN A 80 -12.41 1.96 21.82
CA ASN A 80 -12.15 0.81 22.70
C ASN A 80 -12.81 -0.50 22.24
N VAL A 81 -13.68 -0.48 21.24
CA VAL A 81 -14.42 -1.67 20.78
C VAL A 81 -13.47 -2.73 20.18
N CYS A 82 -12.34 -2.30 19.63
CA CYS A 82 -11.22 -3.15 19.20
C CYS A 82 -10.06 -3.12 20.21
N GLY A 83 -10.37 -3.25 21.51
CA GLY A 83 -9.34 -3.35 22.54
C GLY A 83 -8.41 -4.56 22.37
N PRO A 84 -7.31 -4.63 23.15
CA PRO A 84 -6.24 -5.61 22.97
C PRO A 84 -6.72 -7.07 22.91
N SER A 85 -7.66 -7.46 23.77
CA SER A 85 -8.20 -8.83 23.79
C SER A 85 -8.97 -9.18 22.51
N ARG A 86 -9.70 -8.22 21.92
CA ARG A 86 -10.43 -8.41 20.67
C ARG A 86 -9.46 -8.49 19.49
N GLN A 87 -8.44 -7.64 19.48
CA GLN A 87 -7.37 -7.67 18.49
C GLN A 87 -6.66 -9.03 18.50
N GLN A 88 -6.25 -9.52 19.67
CA GLN A 88 -5.58 -10.81 19.81
C GLN A 88 -6.45 -11.96 19.31
N LYS A 89 -7.76 -11.94 19.60
CA LYS A 89 -8.70 -12.92 19.06
C LYS A 89 -8.74 -12.91 17.51
N CYS A 90 -8.71 -11.73 16.89
CA CYS A 90 -8.66 -11.64 15.43
C CYS A 90 -7.34 -12.15 14.84
N VAL A 91 -6.22 -11.91 15.52
CA VAL A 91 -4.92 -12.47 15.13
C VAL A 91 -4.97 -14.00 15.11
N GLU A 92 -5.48 -14.61 16.19
CA GLU A 92 -5.59 -16.06 16.32
C GLU A 92 -6.60 -16.67 15.34
N GLU A 93 -7.76 -16.04 15.16
CA GLU A 93 -8.80 -16.50 14.23
C GLU A 93 -8.28 -16.54 12.79
N CYS A 94 -7.53 -15.51 12.38
CA CYS A 94 -6.95 -15.45 11.04
C CYS A 94 -5.80 -16.45 10.85
N ARG A 95 -4.94 -16.63 11.86
CA ARG A 95 -3.91 -17.68 11.85
C ARG A 95 -4.53 -19.07 11.71
N GLY A 96 -5.63 -19.33 12.42
CA GLY A 96 -6.39 -20.58 12.31
C GLY A 96 -6.99 -20.84 10.92
N LYS A 97 -7.17 -19.80 10.10
CA LYS A 97 -7.67 -19.87 8.71
C LYS A 97 -6.55 -20.03 7.66
N GLY A 98 -5.29 -20.21 8.07
CA GLY A 98 -4.14 -20.33 7.17
C GLY A 98 -3.42 -19.01 6.88
N GLN A 99 -3.82 -17.93 7.54
CA GLN A 99 -3.24 -16.61 7.37
C GLN A 99 -2.14 -16.38 8.41
N GLU A 100 -0.90 -16.74 8.07
CA GLU A 100 0.25 -16.71 8.99
C GLU A 100 0.48 -15.33 9.63
N SER A 101 0.30 -14.27 8.84
CA SER A 101 0.39 -12.88 9.29
C SER A 101 -0.69 -12.49 10.30
N GLY A 102 -1.73 -13.32 10.49
CA GLY A 102 -2.86 -13.07 11.37
C GLY A 102 -3.85 -12.07 10.79
N GLY A 103 -4.43 -11.27 11.68
CA GLY A 103 -5.48 -10.32 11.33
C GLY A 103 -5.65 -9.23 12.38
N TYR A 104 -6.61 -8.37 12.15
CA TYR A 104 -6.87 -7.17 12.93
C TYR A 104 -8.36 -6.95 13.13
N CYS A 105 -8.70 -6.29 14.23
CA CYS A 105 -10.06 -5.87 14.53
C CYS A 105 -10.38 -4.56 13.81
N VAL A 106 -11.49 -4.55 13.09
CA VAL A 106 -12.10 -3.36 12.51
C VAL A 106 -13.49 -3.19 13.06
N VAL A 107 -13.89 -1.96 13.35
CA VAL A 107 -15.29 -1.69 13.62
C VAL A 107 -15.99 -1.44 12.27
N SER A 108 -17.24 -1.85 12.11
CA SER A 108 -18.05 -1.54 10.94
C SER A 108 -19.19 -0.62 11.39
N PRO A 109 -19.52 0.43 10.61
CA PRO A 109 -20.74 1.20 10.85
C PRO A 109 -21.96 0.26 10.90
N SER A 110 -22.87 0.50 11.84
CA SER A 110 -24.12 -0.24 11.95
C SER A 110 -25.26 0.74 12.21
N SER A 111 -26.38 0.56 11.51
CA SER A 111 -27.61 1.31 11.76
C SER A 111 -28.22 0.99 13.12
N GLU A 112 -27.99 -0.22 13.63
CA GLU A 112 -28.52 -0.71 14.91
C GLU A 112 -27.60 -0.37 16.09
N ASN A 113 -26.29 -0.23 15.84
CA ASN A 113 -25.32 0.10 16.87
C ASN A 113 -24.54 1.36 16.48
N ARG A 114 -24.88 2.48 17.12
CA ARG A 114 -24.21 3.79 16.91
C ARG A 114 -22.71 3.77 17.20
N ARG A 115 -22.24 2.82 18.03
CA ARG A 115 -20.82 2.63 18.36
C ARG A 115 -20.08 1.77 17.32
N GLY A 116 -20.81 1.17 16.38
CA GLY A 116 -20.32 0.24 15.38
C GLY A 116 -20.16 -1.20 15.91
N VAL A 117 -19.90 -2.14 15.00
CA VAL A 117 -19.77 -3.57 15.29
C VAL A 117 -18.35 -4.06 14.98
N PRO A 118 -17.61 -4.66 15.94
CA PRO A 118 -16.27 -5.19 15.70
C PRO A 118 -16.27 -6.48 14.88
N LYS A 119 -15.44 -6.52 13.84
CA LYS A 119 -15.19 -7.65 12.94
C LYS A 119 -13.68 -7.90 12.81
N CYS A 120 -13.31 -9.13 12.46
CA CYS A 120 -11.92 -9.47 12.17
C CYS A 120 -11.67 -9.44 10.66
N SER A 121 -10.58 -8.79 10.25
CA SER A 121 -10.03 -8.84 8.89
C SER A 121 -8.66 -9.49 8.94
N CYS A 122 -8.37 -10.40 8.01
CA CYS A 122 -7.08 -11.07 7.94
C CYS A 122 -6.12 -10.31 7.03
N PHE A 123 -4.83 -10.32 7.37
CA PHE A 123 -3.79 -9.77 6.52
C PHE A 123 -3.58 -10.64 5.27
N GLY A 124 -3.53 -10.01 4.09
CA GLY A 124 -3.34 -10.70 2.80
C GLY A 124 -4.57 -11.46 2.28
N LYS A 125 -4.52 -11.88 1.00
CA LYS A 125 -5.55 -12.75 0.40
C LYS A 125 -5.34 -14.22 0.85
N PRO A 126 -6.41 -15.03 1.02
CA PRO A 126 -6.28 -16.47 1.20
C PRO A 126 -5.34 -17.02 0.11
N ARG A 127 -4.33 -17.78 0.50
CA ARG A 127 -3.52 -18.53 -0.47
C ARG A 127 -4.38 -19.58 -1.16
#